data_AF-A0A373VS56-F1
#
_entry.id   AF-A0A373VS56-F1
#
_cell.length_a   1.000
_cell.length_b   1.000
_cell.length_c   1.000
_cell.angle_alpha   90.00
_cell.angle_beta   90.00
_cell.angle_gamma   90.00
#
_symmetry.space_group_name_H-M   'P 1'
#
loop_
_entity.id
_entity.type
_entity.pdbx_description
1 polymer ?
#
loop_
_entity_poly.entity_id
_entity_poly.type
_entity_poly.pdbx_seq_one_letter_code
_entity_poly.pdbx_strand_id
1 'polypeptide(L)'
;MEVFLSEHGQTIQYAVIGVIIVALISIITNTSIKKIMPAYNCEGSNTNREFSEEYKKKCPIIVGDDVIYVTYLDKSFDVTNQISARDYDGKDITDKLKIYGDVDVFHRGVYNIKCIVRGESGIKSIRNMNVVVE
;
A
#
# COMPACT_ATOMS: atom_id res chain seq x y z
N MET A 1 33.22 22.67 51.77
CA MET A 1 32.25 23.07 50.73
C MET A 1 32.51 24.49 50.23
N GLU A 2 33.07 25.38 51.06
CA GLU A 2 33.38 26.77 50.67
C GLU A 2 34.64 26.91 49.79
N VAL A 3 35.64 26.05 49.96
CA VAL A 3 36.91 26.11 49.19
C VAL A 3 36.75 25.66 47.72
N PHE A 4 35.74 24.82 47.42
CA PHE A 4 35.48 24.34 46.04
C PHE A 4 34.80 25.41 45.17
N LEU A 5 34.07 26.34 45.82
CA LEU A 5 33.39 27.46 45.16
C LEU A 5 34.33 28.64 44.88
N SER A 6 35.48 28.75 45.56
CA SER A 6 36.43 29.86 45.33
C SER A 6 37.33 29.68 44.11
N GLU A 7 37.73 28.45 43.77
CA GLU A 7 38.57 28.18 42.58
C GLU A 7 37.77 27.87 41.31
N HIS A 8 36.60 27.24 41.43
CA HIS A 8 35.77 26.81 40.29
C HIS A 8 34.42 27.53 40.19
N GLY A 9 34.11 28.46 41.11
CA GLY A 9 32.82 29.16 41.17
C GLY A 9 32.49 29.97 39.91
N GLN A 10 33.50 30.61 39.30
CA GLN A 10 33.31 31.32 38.03
C GLN A 10 32.94 30.36 36.90
N THR A 11 33.62 29.22 36.79
CA THR A 11 33.32 28.21 35.76
C THR A 11 31.92 27.64 35.93
N ILE A 12 31.49 27.36 37.16
CA ILE A 12 30.14 26.90 37.48
C ILE A 12 29.11 27.99 37.14
N GLN A 13 29.39 29.25 37.44
CA GLN A 13 28.52 30.37 37.11
C GLN A 13 28.36 30.57 35.60
N TYR A 14 29.45 30.50 34.82
CA TYR A 14 29.38 30.58 33.35
C TYR A 14 28.66 29.39 32.74
N ALA A 15 28.81 28.19 33.30
CA ALA A 15 28.06 27.01 32.86
C ALA A 15 26.54 27.19 33.08
N VAL A 16 26.13 27.70 34.24
CA VAL A 16 24.71 27.99 34.55
C VAL A 16 24.16 29.06 33.61
N ILE A 17 24.90 30.13 33.34
CA ILE A 17 24.50 31.18 32.39
C ILE A 17 24.35 30.61 30.97
N GLY A 18 25.28 29.75 30.53
CA GLY A 18 25.22 29.10 29.23
C GLY A 18 23.97 28.24 29.04
N VAL A 19 23.61 27.45 30.05
CA VAL A 19 22.39 26.63 30.03
C VAL A 19 21.13 27.49 29.95
N ILE A 20 21.09 28.61 30.69
CA ILE A 20 19.97 29.55 30.66
C ILE A 20 19.82 30.19 29.27
N ILE A 21 20.92 30.60 28.64
CA ILE A 21 20.89 31.20 27.29
C ILE A 21 20.36 30.19 26.25
N VAL A 22 20.82 28.94 26.30
CA VAL A 22 20.34 27.89 25.39
C VAL A 22 18.85 27.65 25.58
N ALA A 23 18.37 27.60 26.83
CA ALA A 23 16.95 27.42 27.13
C ALA A 23 16.09 28.58 26.56
N LEU A 24 16.56 29.82 26.70
CA LEU A 24 15.86 31.00 26.15
C LEU A 24 15.77 30.96 24.62
N ILE A 25 16.86 30.59 23.93
CA ILE A 25 16.87 30.45 22.46
C ILE A 25 15.92 29.34 22.00
N SER A 26 15.86 28.21 22.70
CA SER A 26 14.93 27.11 22.39
C SER A 26 13.45 27.52 22.57
N ILE A 27 13.14 28.32 23.58
CA ILE A 27 11.76 28.82 23.81
C ILE A 27 11.33 29.79 22.69
N ILE A 28 12.21 30.72 22.30
CA ILE A 28 11.93 31.72 21.26
C ILE A 28 11.72 31.06 19.90
N THR A 29 12.59 30.10 19.55
CA THR A 29 12.50 29.38 18.26
C THR A 29 11.24 28.51 18.18
N ASN A 30 10.85 27.82 19.26
CA ASN A 30 9.64 26.98 19.29
C ASN A 30 8.34 27.79 19.09
N THR A 31 8.24 28.97 19.71
CA THR A 31 7.04 29.83 19.60
C THR A 31 6.92 30.52 18.24
N SER A 32 8.05 31.02 17.71
CA SER A 32 8.07 31.75 16.45
C SER A 32 7.86 30.82 15.24
N ILE A 33 8.49 29.64 15.24
CA ILE A 33 8.35 28.68 14.14
C ILE A 33 6.91 28.18 14.06
N LYS A 34 6.28 27.81 15.20
CA LYS A 34 4.89 27.33 15.22
C LYS A 34 3.87 28.34 14.67
N LYS A 35 4.11 29.64 14.84
CA LYS A 35 3.23 30.71 14.33
C LYS A 35 3.35 30.90 12.80
N ILE A 36 4.50 30.53 12.23
CA ILE A 36 4.78 30.66 10.79
C ILE A 36 4.35 29.40 10.02
N MET A 37 4.17 28.26 10.71
CA MET A 37 3.70 27.04 10.05
C MET A 37 2.23 27.22 9.62
N PRO A 38 1.91 27.18 8.32
CA PRO A 38 0.52 27.09 7.91
C PRO A 38 -0.04 25.75 8.43
N ALA A 39 -1.24 25.79 9.01
CA ALA A 39 -1.98 24.57 9.30
C ALA A 39 -2.27 23.89 7.95
N TYR A 40 -1.57 22.80 7.66
CA TYR A 40 -1.83 22.01 6.47
C TYR A 40 -3.13 21.23 6.71
N ASN A 41 -4.07 21.32 5.77
CA ASN A 41 -5.30 20.55 5.85
C ASN A 41 -4.96 19.07 5.60
N CYS A 42 -4.97 18.26 6.65
CA CYS A 42 -4.76 16.81 6.59
C CYS A 42 -6.06 16.05 6.27
N GLU A 43 -7.21 16.73 6.25
CA GLU A 43 -8.47 16.08 5.93
C GLU A 43 -8.45 15.67 4.46
N GLY A 44 -8.76 14.40 4.20
CA GLY A 44 -8.83 13.89 2.84
C GLY A 44 -9.84 14.69 2.03
N SER A 45 -9.43 15.21 0.87
CA SER A 45 -10.32 15.95 -0.02
C SER A 45 -11.53 15.10 -0.42
N ASN A 46 -12.74 15.64 -0.24
CA ASN A 46 -13.98 15.00 -0.68
C ASN A 46 -13.97 14.70 -2.19
N THR A 47 -13.31 15.56 -2.98
CA THR A 47 -13.13 15.38 -4.43
C THR A 47 -12.33 14.11 -4.76
N ASN A 48 -11.36 13.75 -3.92
CA ASN A 48 -10.60 12.52 -4.12
C ASN A 48 -11.46 11.28 -3.85
N ARG A 49 -12.41 11.36 -2.90
CA ARG A 49 -13.33 10.27 -2.59
C ARG A 49 -14.28 10.02 -3.77
N GLU A 50 -14.92 11.06 -4.29
CA GLU A 50 -15.82 10.97 -5.45
C GLU A 50 -15.11 10.41 -6.69
N PHE A 51 -13.91 10.91 -6.98
CA PHE A 51 -13.07 10.39 -8.06
C PHE A 51 -12.75 8.90 -7.86
N SER A 52 -12.38 8.49 -6.65
CA SER A 52 -12.08 7.08 -6.37
C SER A 52 -13.30 6.16 -6.55
N GLU A 53 -14.49 6.62 -6.17
CA GLU A 53 -15.73 5.85 -6.32
C GLU A 53 -16.14 5.71 -7.79
N GLU A 54 -15.96 6.76 -8.59
CA GLU A 54 -16.20 6.71 -10.03
C GLU A 54 -15.28 5.68 -10.71
N TYR A 55 -13.99 5.68 -10.37
CA TYR A 55 -13.03 4.74 -10.92
C TYR A 55 -13.31 3.32 -10.48
N LYS A 56 -13.71 3.12 -9.21
CA LYS A 56 -14.10 1.80 -8.69
C LYS A 56 -15.27 1.21 -9.47
N LYS A 57 -16.21 2.05 -9.92
CA LYS A 57 -17.34 1.63 -10.76
C LYS A 57 -16.92 1.25 -12.19
N LYS A 58 -15.78 1.77 -12.67
CA LYS A 58 -15.23 1.53 -14.02
C LYS A 58 -14.18 0.40 -14.05
N CYS A 59 -14.03 -0.35 -12.96
CA CYS A 59 -13.11 -1.48 -12.89
C CYS A 59 -13.68 -2.70 -13.63
N PRO A 60 -12.88 -3.38 -14.46
CA PRO A 60 -13.27 -4.68 -15.00
C PRO A 60 -13.34 -5.74 -13.89
N ILE A 61 -14.12 -6.78 -14.11
CA ILE A 61 -14.36 -7.88 -13.18
C ILE A 61 -13.81 -9.18 -13.79
N ILE A 62 -12.97 -9.88 -13.02
CA ILE A 62 -12.49 -11.23 -13.38
C ILE A 62 -13.41 -12.24 -12.72
N VAL A 63 -14.08 -13.07 -13.51
CA VAL A 63 -15.05 -14.09 -13.08
C VAL A 63 -14.38 -15.47 -13.11
N GLY A 64 -14.60 -16.25 -12.06
CA GLY A 64 -13.95 -17.55 -11.82
C GLY A 64 -13.96 -17.87 -10.33
N ASP A 65 -13.61 -19.10 -9.98
CA ASP A 65 -13.57 -19.56 -8.59
C ASP A 65 -12.26 -19.22 -7.90
N ASP A 66 -12.29 -18.88 -6.61
CA ASP A 66 -11.06 -18.57 -5.87
C ASP A 66 -10.14 -19.81 -5.72
N VAL A 67 -10.74 -21.01 -5.73
CA VAL A 67 -10.05 -22.29 -5.66
C VAL A 67 -10.61 -23.23 -6.73
N ILE A 68 -9.74 -23.75 -7.58
CA ILE A 68 -10.07 -24.72 -8.64
C ILE A 68 -9.45 -26.07 -8.27
N TYR A 69 -10.25 -27.13 -8.25
CA TYR A 69 -9.78 -28.49 -7.97
C TYR A 69 -9.55 -29.24 -9.28
N VAL A 70 -8.42 -29.92 -9.38
CA VAL A 70 -7.98 -30.64 -10.58
C VAL A 70 -7.58 -32.05 -10.18
N THR A 71 -8.05 -33.03 -10.94
CA THR A 71 -7.67 -34.43 -10.72
C THR A 71 -6.24 -34.68 -11.20
N TYR A 72 -5.47 -35.40 -10.41
CA TYR A 72 -4.11 -35.81 -10.73
C TYR A 72 -4.04 -36.52 -12.08
N LEU A 73 -3.07 -36.11 -12.92
CA LEU A 73 -2.88 -36.57 -14.31
C LEU A 73 -3.97 -36.15 -15.31
N ASP A 74 -4.83 -35.19 -14.98
CA ASP A 74 -5.76 -34.63 -15.95
C ASP A 74 -5.05 -33.72 -16.96
N LYS A 75 -4.70 -34.30 -18.12
CA LYS A 75 -4.06 -33.59 -19.23
C LYS A 75 -5.00 -32.65 -19.99
N SER A 76 -6.31 -32.72 -19.73
CA SER A 76 -7.29 -31.86 -20.38
C SER A 76 -7.51 -30.53 -19.64
N PHE A 77 -6.95 -30.41 -18.44
CA PHE A 77 -7.08 -29.22 -17.63
C PHE A 77 -6.40 -28.02 -18.26
N ASP A 78 -7.17 -26.95 -18.46
CA ASP A 78 -6.69 -25.65 -18.88
C ASP A 78 -7.34 -24.56 -18.01
N VAL A 79 -6.51 -23.80 -17.32
CA VAL A 79 -6.91 -22.69 -16.44
C VAL A 79 -7.67 -21.62 -17.22
N THR A 80 -7.34 -21.39 -18.49
CA THR A 80 -7.96 -20.32 -19.30
C THR A 80 -9.46 -20.53 -19.50
N ASN A 81 -9.93 -21.79 -19.51
CA ASN A 81 -11.34 -22.13 -19.70
C ASN A 81 -12.19 -21.92 -18.43
N GLN A 82 -11.55 -21.82 -17.26
CA GLN A 82 -12.23 -21.64 -15.97
C GLN A 82 -12.39 -20.16 -15.59
N ILE A 83 -11.80 -19.25 -16.37
CA ILE A 83 -11.67 -17.84 -16.01
C ILE A 83 -12.12 -16.98 -17.18
N SER A 84 -12.97 -16.01 -16.90
CA SER A 84 -13.41 -15.00 -17.86
C SER A 84 -13.26 -13.60 -17.29
N ALA A 85 -13.36 -12.59 -18.15
CA ALA A 85 -13.31 -11.20 -17.70
C ALA A 85 -14.37 -10.36 -18.41
N ARG A 86 -15.05 -9.51 -17.64
CA ARG A 86 -15.98 -8.52 -18.17
C ARG A 86 -15.55 -7.11 -17.80
N ASP A 87 -15.77 -6.17 -18.69
CA ASP A 87 -15.57 -4.76 -18.37
C ASP A 87 -16.77 -4.22 -17.55
N TYR A 88 -16.65 -2.99 -17.06
CA TYR A 88 -17.67 -2.36 -16.21
C TYR A 88 -19.03 -2.16 -16.88
N ASP A 89 -19.06 -2.12 -18.22
CA ASP A 89 -20.26 -2.03 -19.05
C ASP A 89 -20.87 -3.40 -19.38
N GLY A 90 -20.23 -4.48 -18.91
CA GLY A 90 -20.65 -5.86 -19.16
C GLY A 90 -20.10 -6.47 -20.45
N LYS A 91 -19.29 -5.75 -21.22
CA LYS A 91 -18.61 -6.27 -22.42
C LYS A 91 -17.63 -7.38 -22.05
N ASP A 92 -17.59 -8.44 -22.85
CA ASP A 92 -16.59 -9.49 -22.70
C ASP A 92 -15.22 -8.98 -23.14
N ILE A 93 -14.24 -9.10 -22.25
CA ILE A 93 -12.84 -8.72 -22.48
C ILE A 93 -11.90 -9.88 -22.12
N THR A 94 -12.41 -11.12 -22.13
CA THR A 94 -11.64 -12.34 -21.81
C THR A 94 -10.40 -12.46 -22.69
N ASP A 95 -10.46 -12.04 -23.96
CA ASP A 95 -9.31 -12.02 -24.88
C ASP A 95 -8.14 -11.12 -24.40
N LYS A 96 -8.40 -10.17 -23.50
CA LYS A 96 -7.39 -9.27 -22.91
C LYS A 96 -6.83 -9.81 -21.59
N LEU A 97 -7.36 -10.92 -21.08
CA LEU A 97 -6.95 -11.52 -19.82
C LEU A 97 -5.53 -12.08 -19.94
N LYS A 98 -4.69 -11.77 -18.95
CA LYS A 98 -3.34 -12.32 -18.83
C LYS A 98 -3.24 -13.14 -17.56
N ILE A 99 -2.96 -14.43 -17.72
CA ILE A 99 -2.79 -15.37 -16.61
C ILE A 99 -1.29 -15.61 -16.43
N TYR A 100 -0.82 -15.52 -15.19
CA TYR A 100 0.55 -15.78 -14.80
C TYR A 100 0.57 -16.90 -13.75
N GLY A 101 1.52 -17.81 -13.89
CA GLY A 101 1.59 -19.04 -13.09
C GLY A 101 1.47 -20.25 -13.98
N ASP A 102 2.13 -21.33 -13.60
CA ASP A 102 2.10 -22.61 -14.29
C ASP A 102 1.56 -23.66 -13.33
N VAL A 103 0.68 -24.53 -13.82
CA VAL A 103 0.03 -25.58 -13.02
C VAL A 103 0.50 -26.92 -13.56
N ASP A 104 1.27 -27.63 -12.74
CA ASP A 104 1.74 -28.95 -13.10
C ASP A 104 0.80 -30.05 -12.57
N VAL A 105 0.01 -30.61 -13.48
CA VAL A 105 -0.95 -31.70 -13.18
C VAL A 105 -0.27 -33.04 -12.85
N PHE A 106 1.04 -33.17 -13.06
CA PHE A 106 1.85 -34.34 -12.72
C PHE A 106 2.44 -34.25 -11.30
N HIS A 107 2.27 -33.13 -10.62
CA HIS A 107 2.70 -32.96 -9.23
C HIS A 107 1.53 -32.48 -8.38
N ARG A 108 1.16 -33.27 -7.37
CA ARG A 108 0.15 -32.87 -6.40
C ARG A 108 0.63 -31.65 -5.62
N GLY A 109 -0.26 -30.68 -5.41
CA GLY A 109 0.10 -29.46 -4.72
C GLY A 109 -0.90 -28.33 -4.95
N VAL A 110 -0.58 -27.19 -4.35
CA VAL A 110 -1.35 -25.95 -4.50
C VAL A 110 -0.53 -24.97 -5.35
N TYR A 111 -1.10 -24.57 -6.47
CA TYR A 111 -0.50 -23.65 -7.43
C TYR A 111 -1.20 -22.30 -7.35
N ASN A 112 -0.41 -21.22 -7.26
CA ASN A 112 -0.94 -19.86 -7.24
C ASN A 112 -0.90 -19.29 -8.65
N ILE A 113 -2.07 -18.87 -9.14
CA ILE A 113 -2.22 -18.20 -10.43
C ILE A 113 -2.68 -16.75 -10.22
N LYS A 114 -2.14 -15.85 -11.03
CA LYS A 114 -2.43 -14.42 -11.00
C LYS A 114 -3.02 -14.00 -12.32
N CYS A 115 -4.25 -13.52 -12.28
CA CYS A 115 -4.99 -13.02 -13.42
C CYS A 115 -4.97 -11.50 -13.43
N ILE A 116 -4.65 -10.91 -14.58
CA ILE A 116 -4.59 -9.47 -14.78
C ILE A 116 -5.36 -9.12 -16.05
N VAL A 117 -6.29 -8.18 -15.95
CA VAL A 117 -7.03 -7.65 -17.09
C VAL A 117 -7.04 -6.13 -17.06
N ARG A 118 -7.02 -5.50 -18.24
CA ARG A 118 -7.15 -4.05 -18.40
C ARG A 118 -8.43 -3.73 -19.18
N GLY A 119 -9.33 -2.98 -18.55
CA GLY A 119 -10.57 -2.51 -19.15
C GLY A 119 -10.33 -1.38 -20.15
N GLU A 120 -11.38 -0.98 -20.87
CA GLU A 120 -11.34 0.10 -21.87
C GLU A 120 -11.13 1.47 -21.23
N SER A 121 -11.57 1.65 -19.98
CA SER A 121 -11.29 2.81 -19.13
C SER A 121 -9.79 2.97 -18.80
N GLY A 122 -8.95 1.98 -19.16
CA GLY A 122 -7.53 1.95 -18.84
C GLY A 122 -7.23 1.47 -17.42
N ILE A 123 -8.25 1.17 -16.62
CA ILE A 123 -8.15 0.63 -15.26
C ILE A 123 -7.79 -0.86 -15.32
N LYS A 124 -6.99 -1.32 -14.36
CA LYS A 124 -6.55 -2.72 -14.25
C LYS A 124 -7.21 -3.39 -13.06
N SER A 125 -7.59 -4.65 -13.25
CA SER A 125 -8.01 -5.53 -12.16
C SER A 125 -7.07 -6.72 -12.07
N ILE A 126 -6.76 -7.11 -10.84
CA ILE A 126 -5.85 -8.21 -10.52
C ILE A 126 -6.59 -9.15 -9.57
N ARG A 127 -6.57 -10.44 -9.87
CA ARG A 127 -7.14 -11.49 -9.03
C ARG A 127 -6.14 -12.63 -8.88
N ASN A 128 -5.91 -13.07 -7.65
CA ASN A 128 -5.11 -14.27 -7.36
C ASN A 128 -6.06 -15.42 -7.07
N MET A 129 -5.78 -16.60 -7.60
CA MET A 129 -6.59 -17.81 -7.45
C MET A 129 -5.67 -18.99 -7.16
N ASN A 130 -6.19 -20.02 -6.50
CA ASN A 130 -5.46 -21.24 -6.19
C ASN A 130 -5.96 -22.40 -7.05
N VAL A 131 -5.04 -23.21 -7.55
CA VAL A 131 -5.36 -24.48 -8.20
C VAL A 131 -4.80 -25.61 -7.36
N VAL A 132 -5.67 -26.53 -6.95
CA VAL A 132 -5.32 -27.67 -6.10
C VAL A 132 -5.33 -28.92 -6.97
N VAL A 133 -4.19 -29.58 -7.09
CA VAL A 133 -4.04 -30.84 -7.82
C VAL A 133 -4.04 -31.99 -6.80
N GLU A 134 -5.04 -32.88 -6.89
CA GLU A 134 -5.26 -34.00 -5.96
C GLU A 134 -5.38 -35.37 -6.64
#